data_AF-A0A949YYL2-F1
#
_entry.id   AF-A0A949YYL2-F1
#
_cell.length_a   1.000
_cell.length_b   1.000
_cell.length_c   1.000
_cell.angle_alpha   90.00
_cell.angle_beta   90.00
_cell.angle_gamma   90.00
#
_symmetry.space_group_name_H-M   'P 1'
#
loop_
_entity.id
_entity.type
_entity.pdbx_description
1 polymer ?
#
loop_
_entity_poly.entity_id
_entity_poly.type
_entity_poly.pdbx_seq_one_letter_code
_entity_poly.pdbx_strand_id
1 'polypeptide(L)'
;MKDVLFFIGSFASLLLVAFLIPALLAAGYLRARRKGYRAPSAALVPLCGSAAGIFATYILAGKLPRRSYAVPLLGMWSLVFCSALAMWFLIRIMPKRNPRVFGRRRPRFPFVTSGWALIAVGVLVCVFSFISWSNGKVSSSVATDSLGVLGVAMAFGGYLVFLGRRVRAPKSLEEVAQTDPRQPVLYLRPFNQESEFFVSGPKSRYG
;
A
#
# COMPACT_ATOMS: atom_id res chain seq x y z
N MET A 1 -6.98 -40.28 16.41
CA MET A 1 -5.79 -39.63 17.03
C MET A 1 -4.99 -38.77 16.02
N LYS A 2 -4.70 -39.27 14.81
CA LYS A 2 -4.02 -38.48 13.75
C LYS A 2 -4.78 -37.22 13.34
N ASP A 3 -6.11 -37.30 13.22
CA ASP A 3 -6.94 -36.15 12.81
C ASP A 3 -6.99 -35.05 13.89
N VAL A 4 -7.01 -35.45 15.16
CA VAL A 4 -6.99 -34.53 16.31
C VAL A 4 -5.66 -33.77 16.37
N LEU A 5 -4.53 -34.48 16.20
CA LEU A 5 -3.21 -33.85 16.14
C LEU A 5 -3.08 -32.90 14.94
N PHE A 6 -3.61 -33.30 13.78
CA PHE A 6 -3.63 -32.46 12.58
C PHE A 6 -4.47 -31.19 12.78
N PHE A 7 -5.64 -31.33 13.42
CA PHE A 7 -6.52 -30.22 13.74
C PHE A 7 -5.83 -29.21 14.68
N ILE A 8 -5.23 -29.69 15.77
CA ILE A 8 -4.47 -28.85 16.71
C ILE A 8 -3.31 -28.15 16.00
N GLY A 9 -2.55 -28.87 15.18
CA GLY A 9 -1.42 -28.30 14.43
C GLY A 9 -1.85 -27.26 13.40
N SER A 10 -2.97 -27.48 12.71
CA SER A 10 -3.53 -26.52 11.75
C SER A 10 -4.04 -25.27 12.45
N PHE A 11 -4.73 -25.42 13.58
CA PHE A 11 -5.22 -24.30 14.38
C PHE A 11 -4.07 -23.45 14.95
N ALA A 12 -3.06 -24.09 15.55
CA ALA A 12 -1.87 -23.40 16.04
C ALA A 12 -1.12 -22.67 14.91
N SER A 13 -1.00 -23.30 13.74
CA SER A 13 -0.39 -22.66 12.56
C SER A 13 -1.17 -21.42 12.12
N LEU A 14 -2.51 -21.48 12.11
CA LEU A 14 -3.36 -20.36 11.70
C LEU A 14 -3.20 -19.16 12.64
N LEU A 15 -3.15 -19.42 13.96
CA LEU A 15 -2.85 -18.39 14.96
C LEU A 15 -1.47 -17.76 14.76
N LEU A 16 -0.45 -18.59 14.48
CA LEU A 16 0.91 -18.10 14.19
C LEU A 16 0.95 -17.21 12.95
N VAL A 17 0.26 -17.60 11.88
CA VAL A 17 0.22 -16.81 10.65
C VAL A 17 -0.55 -15.50 10.84
N ALA A 18 -1.65 -15.53 11.59
CA ALA A 18 -2.41 -14.33 11.95
C ALA A 18 -1.53 -13.30 12.70
N PHE A 19 -0.58 -13.76 13.51
CA PHE A 19 0.39 -12.88 14.20
C PHE A 19 1.59 -12.49 13.32
N LEU A 20 2.11 -13.41 12.52
CA LEU A 20 3.29 -13.19 11.69
C LEU A 20 3.04 -12.18 10.56
N ILE A 21 1.86 -12.18 9.94
CA ILE A 21 1.54 -11.23 8.86
C ILE A 21 1.68 -9.77 9.32
N PRO A 22 0.99 -9.28 10.38
CA PRO A 22 1.14 -7.91 10.83
C PRO A 22 2.56 -7.62 11.34
N ALA A 23 3.22 -8.58 12.00
CA ALA A 23 4.62 -8.43 12.41
C ALA A 23 5.55 -8.24 11.20
N LEU A 24 5.34 -8.97 10.10
CA LEU A 24 6.08 -8.85 8.85
C LEU A 24 5.87 -7.46 8.22
N LEU A 25 4.61 -7.00 8.13
CA LEU A 25 4.27 -5.68 7.59
C LEU A 25 4.91 -4.57 8.42
N ALA A 26 4.85 -4.67 9.75
CA ALA A 26 5.46 -3.71 10.66
C ALA A 26 7.00 -3.71 10.53
N ALA A 27 7.63 -4.89 10.50
CA ALA A 27 9.07 -5.03 10.33
C ALA A 27 9.54 -4.48 8.97
N GLY A 28 8.81 -4.76 7.90
CA GLY A 28 9.07 -4.22 6.56
C GLY A 28 8.98 -2.71 6.52
N TYR A 29 7.91 -2.15 7.10
CA TYR A 29 7.72 -0.71 7.23
C TYR A 29 8.88 -0.05 8.01
N LEU A 30 9.22 -0.57 9.19
CA LEU A 30 10.30 -0.01 10.01
C LEU A 30 11.66 -0.10 9.32
N ARG A 31 11.95 -1.20 8.62
CA ARG A 31 13.19 -1.33 7.84
C ARG A 31 13.25 -0.35 6.66
N ALA A 32 12.14 -0.14 5.96
CA ALA A 32 12.05 0.88 4.91
C ALA A 32 12.23 2.30 5.50
N ARG A 33 11.65 2.59 6.68
CA ARG A 33 11.85 3.86 7.39
C ARG A 33 13.30 4.09 7.79
N ARG A 34 14.02 3.06 8.25
CA ARG A 34 15.47 3.14 8.57
C ARG A 34 16.33 3.49 7.35
N LYS A 35 15.87 3.16 6.13
CA LYS A 35 16.51 3.59 4.87
C LYS A 35 16.18 5.03 4.47
N GLY A 36 15.45 5.79 5.29
CA GLY A 36 15.11 7.20 5.04
C GLY A 36 13.91 7.42 4.11
N TYR A 37 13.10 6.39 3.87
CA TYR A 37 11.86 6.52 3.11
C TYR A 37 10.76 7.20 3.94
N ARG A 38 9.92 8.00 3.29
CA ARG A 38 8.76 8.66 3.94
C ARG A 38 7.67 7.65 4.27
N ALA A 39 6.77 7.97 5.22
CA ALA A 39 5.66 7.11 5.64
C ALA A 39 4.90 6.44 4.47
N PRO A 40 4.35 7.17 3.46
CA PRO A 40 3.61 6.53 2.38
C PRO A 40 4.50 5.62 1.51
N SER A 41 5.71 6.06 1.18
CA SER A 41 6.64 5.25 0.39
C SER A 41 7.15 4.02 1.13
N ALA A 42 7.30 4.12 2.46
CA ALA A 42 7.72 3.02 3.31
C ALA A 42 6.61 1.99 3.50
N ALA A 43 5.34 2.42 3.47
CA ALA A 43 4.17 1.54 3.52
C ALA A 43 3.95 0.77 2.20
N LEU A 44 4.36 1.34 1.05
CA LEU A 44 4.30 0.62 -0.24
C LEU A 44 5.23 -0.59 -0.29
N VAL A 45 6.37 -0.56 0.41
CA VAL A 45 7.33 -1.67 0.41
C VAL A 45 6.72 -2.98 0.93
N PRO A 46 6.14 -3.04 2.14
CA PRO A 46 5.54 -4.26 2.63
C PRO A 46 4.29 -4.66 1.81
N LEU A 47 3.54 -3.70 1.26
CA LEU A 47 2.40 -4.00 0.38
C LEU A 47 2.84 -4.66 -0.94
N CYS A 48 3.81 -4.07 -1.64
CA CYS A 48 4.37 -4.64 -2.87
C CYS A 48 5.05 -5.99 -2.61
N GLY A 49 5.80 -6.11 -1.50
CA GLY A 49 6.43 -7.38 -1.11
C GLY A 49 5.40 -8.47 -0.81
N SER A 50 4.31 -8.11 -0.13
CA SER A 50 3.22 -9.05 0.16
C SER A 50 2.52 -9.49 -1.12
N ALA A 51 2.17 -8.55 -2.00
CA ALA A 51 1.54 -8.83 -3.29
C ALA A 51 2.41 -9.73 -4.18
N ALA A 52 3.72 -9.46 -4.27
CA ALA A 52 4.66 -10.30 -4.99
C ALA A 52 4.77 -11.71 -4.39
N GLY A 53 4.76 -11.84 -3.06
CA GLY A 53 4.76 -13.12 -2.37
C GLY A 53 3.48 -13.93 -2.60
N ILE A 54 2.32 -13.28 -2.55
CA ILE A 54 1.01 -13.87 -2.87
C ILE A 54 1.04 -14.43 -4.29
N PHE A 55 1.52 -13.63 -5.24
CA PHE A 55 1.62 -14.04 -6.65
C PHE A 55 2.57 -15.23 -6.85
N ALA A 56 3.75 -15.21 -6.21
CA ALA A 56 4.70 -16.32 -6.26
C ALA A 56 4.11 -17.61 -5.67
N THR A 57 3.38 -17.49 -4.56
CA THR A 57 2.72 -18.62 -3.90
C THR A 57 1.62 -19.21 -4.77
N TYR A 58 0.84 -18.37 -5.46
CA TYR A 58 -0.18 -18.82 -6.40
C TYR A 58 0.42 -19.66 -7.54
N ILE A 59 1.54 -19.22 -8.12
CA ILE A 59 2.26 -19.96 -9.16
C ILE A 59 2.78 -21.30 -8.61
N LEU A 60 3.34 -21.30 -7.40
CA LEU A 60 3.88 -22.50 -6.77
C LEU A 60 2.78 -23.51 -6.41
N ALA A 61 1.65 -23.02 -5.90
CA ALA A 61 0.49 -23.84 -5.55
C ALA A 61 -0.09 -24.57 -6.76
N GLY A 62 -0.08 -23.96 -7.95
CA GLY A 62 -0.50 -24.60 -9.20
C GLY A 62 0.37 -25.80 -9.61
N LYS A 63 1.58 -25.95 -9.05
CA LYS A 63 2.51 -27.05 -9.36
C LYS A 63 2.47 -28.19 -8.33
N LEU A 64 1.75 -28.04 -7.21
CA LEU A 64 1.72 -29.03 -6.15
C LEU A 64 0.63 -30.10 -6.37
N PRO A 65 0.92 -31.39 -6.10
CA PRO A 65 -0.07 -32.45 -6.23
C PRO A 65 -1.19 -32.32 -5.18
N ARG A 66 -2.46 -32.27 -5.64
CA ARG A 66 -3.65 -31.97 -4.81
C ARG A 66 -4.00 -32.97 -3.70
N ARG A 67 -3.29 -34.10 -3.57
CA ARG A 67 -3.75 -35.28 -2.80
C ARG A 67 -3.23 -35.43 -1.36
N SER A 68 -2.46 -34.49 -0.83
CA SER A 68 -1.87 -34.63 0.53
C SER A 68 -2.45 -33.66 1.55
N TYR A 69 -2.75 -34.15 2.76
CA TYR A 69 -3.15 -33.34 3.93
C TYR A 69 -2.12 -32.27 4.31
N ALA A 70 -0.86 -32.40 3.87
CA ALA A 70 0.19 -31.42 4.07
C ALA A 70 0.06 -30.17 3.16
N VAL A 71 -0.68 -30.26 2.05
CA VAL A 71 -0.82 -29.17 1.07
C VAL A 71 -1.38 -27.87 1.66
N PRO A 72 -2.44 -27.85 2.49
CA PRO A 72 -2.94 -26.60 3.08
C PRO A 72 -1.94 -25.96 4.06
N LEU A 73 -1.26 -26.76 4.90
CA LEU A 73 -0.23 -26.27 5.81
C LEU A 73 0.97 -25.69 5.05
N LEU A 74 1.49 -26.42 4.06
CA LEU A 74 2.56 -25.94 3.17
C LEU A 74 2.14 -24.70 2.38
N GLY A 75 0.90 -24.64 1.91
CA GLY A 75 0.33 -23.48 1.22
C GLY A 75 0.31 -22.23 2.09
N MET A 76 -0.12 -22.36 3.36
CA MET A 76 -0.18 -21.22 4.28
C MET A 76 1.22 -20.70 4.65
N TRP A 77 2.16 -21.60 4.91
CA TRP A 77 3.53 -21.22 5.25
C TRP A 77 4.32 -20.69 4.05
N SER A 78 4.15 -21.30 2.87
CA SER A 78 4.77 -20.80 1.63
C SER A 78 4.35 -19.37 1.33
N LEU A 79 3.09 -19.00 1.60
CA LEU A 79 2.63 -17.61 1.49
C LEU A 79 3.47 -16.65 2.32
N VAL A 80 3.62 -16.95 3.61
CA VAL A 80 4.37 -16.10 4.55
C VAL A 80 5.84 -16.03 4.15
N PHE A 81 6.46 -17.15 3.78
CA PHE A 81 7.87 -17.20 3.38
C PHE A 81 8.12 -16.47 2.06
N CYS A 82 7.29 -16.67 1.04
CA CYS A 82 7.40 -15.97 -0.24
C CYS A 82 7.23 -14.45 -0.06
N SER A 83 6.24 -14.01 0.73
CA SER A 83 6.06 -12.58 1.04
C SER A 83 7.22 -12.01 1.84
N ALA A 84 7.75 -12.74 2.82
CA ALA A 84 8.92 -12.33 3.59
C ALA A 84 10.17 -12.19 2.71
N LEU A 85 10.41 -13.15 1.83
CA LEU A 85 11.55 -13.18 0.92
C LEU A 85 11.47 -12.04 -0.10
N ALA A 86 10.30 -11.86 -0.73
CA ALA A 86 10.08 -10.77 -1.68
C ALA A 86 10.26 -9.39 -1.01
N MET A 87 9.73 -9.22 0.19
CA MET A 87 9.90 -7.99 0.96
C MET A 87 11.36 -7.75 1.36
N TRP A 88 12.08 -8.79 1.80
CA TRP A 88 13.50 -8.70 2.11
C TRP A 88 14.32 -8.29 0.87
N PHE A 89 14.03 -8.88 -0.29
CA PHE A 89 14.70 -8.57 -1.55
C PHE A 89 14.46 -7.12 -2.00
N LEU A 90 13.19 -6.67 -1.96
CA LEU A 90 12.83 -5.28 -2.24
C LEU A 90 13.59 -4.32 -1.32
N ILE A 91 13.56 -4.58 0.00
CA ILE A 91 14.27 -3.76 0.97
C ILE A 91 15.77 -3.78 0.66
N ARG A 92 16.37 -4.91 0.31
CA ARG A 92 17.81 -5.01 0.00
C ARG A 92 18.20 -4.13 -1.18
N ILE A 93 17.44 -4.18 -2.28
CA ILE A 93 17.70 -3.42 -3.52
C ILE A 93 17.46 -1.91 -3.33
N MET A 94 16.54 -1.52 -2.44
CA MET A 94 16.22 -0.11 -2.24
C MET A 94 17.44 0.72 -1.79
N PRO A 95 17.78 1.84 -2.46
CA PRO A 95 18.90 2.69 -2.06
C PRO A 95 18.66 3.32 -0.69
N LYS A 96 19.73 3.51 0.09
CA LYS A 96 19.67 4.33 1.31
C LYS A 96 19.45 5.79 0.90
N ARG A 97 18.38 6.41 1.39
CA ARG A 97 18.12 7.85 1.20
C ARG A 97 18.52 8.59 2.47
N ASN A 98 19.34 9.62 2.33
CA ASN A 98 19.60 10.52 3.45
C ASN A 98 18.36 11.41 3.68
N PRO A 99 17.71 11.34 4.86
CA PRO A 99 16.49 12.08 5.14
C PRO A 99 16.71 13.58 5.35
N ARG A 100 17.96 14.04 5.38
CA ARG A 100 18.33 15.44 5.63
C ARG A 100 18.67 16.14 4.32
N VAL A 101 17.64 16.67 3.66
CA VAL A 101 17.82 17.72 2.64
C VAL A 101 16.93 18.87 3.06
N PHE A 102 17.54 20.00 3.42
CA PHE A 102 16.84 21.26 3.68
C PHE A 102 16.29 21.79 2.35
N GLY A 103 15.00 22.13 2.31
CA GLY A 103 14.36 22.66 1.10
C GLY A 103 12.88 22.30 0.96
N ARG A 104 12.22 22.96 0.00
CA ARG A 104 10.78 22.80 -0.29
C ARG A 104 10.44 21.33 -0.57
N ARG A 105 9.72 20.71 0.35
CA ARG A 105 9.38 19.28 0.29
C ARG A 105 8.34 19.04 -0.79
N ARG A 106 8.78 18.71 -2.01
CA ARG A 106 7.87 18.17 -3.03
C ARG A 106 7.55 16.70 -2.71
N PRO A 107 6.27 16.31 -2.60
CA PRO A 107 5.86 14.91 -2.62
C PRO A 107 6.21 14.35 -4.01
N ARG A 108 7.24 13.51 -4.10
CA ARG A 108 7.64 12.88 -5.37
C ARG A 108 6.75 11.69 -5.74
N PHE A 109 5.88 11.23 -4.83
CA PHE A 109 4.97 10.13 -5.12
C PHE A 109 3.79 10.67 -5.95
N PRO A 110 3.54 10.11 -7.15
CA PRO A 110 2.56 10.67 -8.05
C PRO A 110 1.16 10.14 -7.70
N PHE A 111 0.67 10.50 -6.50
CA PHE A 111 -0.58 10.02 -5.86
C PHE A 111 -1.76 9.94 -6.83
N VAL A 112 -1.97 10.99 -7.62
CA VAL A 112 -3.08 11.07 -8.57
C VAL A 112 -2.94 10.01 -9.66
N THR A 113 -1.76 9.88 -10.27
CA THR A 113 -1.53 8.88 -11.32
C THR A 113 -1.62 7.46 -10.77
N SER A 114 -1.10 7.20 -9.57
CA SER A 114 -1.19 5.89 -8.93
C SER A 114 -2.63 5.53 -8.57
N GLY A 115 -3.42 6.51 -8.10
CA GLY A 115 -4.85 6.30 -7.83
C GLY A 115 -5.63 5.96 -9.10
N TRP A 116 -5.42 6.71 -10.20
CA TRP A 116 -6.03 6.39 -11.49
C TRP A 116 -5.59 5.05 -12.05
N ALA A 117 -4.29 4.73 -11.97
CA ALA A 117 -3.77 3.44 -12.41
C ALA A 117 -4.41 2.27 -11.64
N LEU A 118 -4.58 2.42 -10.33
CA LEU A 118 -5.23 1.39 -9.51
C LEU A 118 -6.70 1.18 -9.90
N ILE A 119 -7.44 2.27 -10.11
CA ILE A 119 -8.83 2.20 -10.58
C ILE A 119 -8.89 1.51 -11.95
N ALA A 120 -8.01 1.89 -12.88
CA ALA A 120 -7.95 1.29 -14.21
C ALA A 120 -7.66 -0.22 -14.16
N VAL A 121 -6.74 -0.65 -13.29
CA VAL A 121 -6.46 -2.08 -13.07
C VAL A 121 -7.68 -2.80 -12.51
N GLY A 122 -8.39 -2.22 -11.53
CA GLY A 122 -9.63 -2.80 -11.00
C GLY A 122 -10.70 -2.96 -12.08
N VAL A 123 -10.87 -1.96 -12.95
CA VAL A 123 -11.81 -2.02 -14.08
C VAL A 123 -11.42 -3.11 -15.06
N LEU A 124 -10.13 -3.20 -15.43
CA LEU A 124 -9.63 -4.23 -16.34
C LEU A 124 -9.88 -5.65 -15.80
N VAL A 125 -9.63 -5.88 -14.51
CA VAL A 125 -9.91 -7.18 -13.88
C VAL A 125 -11.39 -7.52 -13.93
N CYS A 126 -12.26 -6.55 -13.67
CA CYS A 126 -13.71 -6.75 -13.72
C CYS A 126 -14.19 -7.07 -15.14
N VAL A 127 -13.75 -6.30 -16.14
CA VAL A 127 -14.07 -6.53 -17.56
C VAL A 127 -13.58 -7.89 -18.02
N PHE A 128 -12.33 -8.25 -17.71
CA PHE A 128 -11.76 -9.54 -18.06
C PHE A 128 -12.51 -10.71 -17.43
N SER A 129 -12.96 -10.56 -16.18
CA SER A 129 -13.74 -11.58 -15.47
C SER A 129 -15.11 -11.77 -16.10
N PHE A 130 -15.79 -10.68 -16.48
CA PHE A 130 -17.08 -10.74 -17.19
C PHE A 130 -16.97 -11.40 -18.57
N ILE A 131 -15.96 -11.03 -19.37
CA ILE A 131 -15.71 -11.65 -20.68
C ILE A 131 -15.37 -13.14 -20.52
N SER A 132 -14.62 -13.50 -19.48
CA SER A 132 -14.27 -14.90 -19.23
C SER A 132 -15.47 -15.72 -18.78
N TRP A 133 -16.40 -15.11 -18.03
CA TRP A 133 -17.67 -15.71 -17.66
C TRP A 133 -18.60 -15.89 -18.86
N SER A 134 -18.75 -14.88 -19.73
CA SER A 134 -19.60 -14.99 -20.94
C SER A 134 -19.10 -16.07 -21.91
N ASN A 135 -17.79 -16.33 -21.91
CA ASN A 135 -17.17 -17.40 -22.69
C ASN A 135 -17.19 -18.77 -21.98
N GLY A 136 -17.85 -18.89 -20.83
CA GLY A 136 -17.96 -20.15 -20.07
C GLY A 136 -16.65 -20.64 -19.44
N LYS A 137 -15.59 -19.82 -19.42
CA LYS A 137 -14.28 -20.21 -18.89
C LYS A 137 -14.19 -20.11 -17.36
N VAL A 138 -15.10 -19.35 -16.76
CA VAL A 138 -15.05 -18.96 -15.35
C VAL A 138 -16.46 -19.01 -14.75
N SER A 139 -16.58 -19.39 -13.47
CA SER A 139 -17.86 -19.45 -12.75
C SER A 139 -18.44 -18.06 -12.46
N SER A 140 -19.76 -17.98 -12.26
CA SER A 140 -20.46 -16.75 -11.88
C SER A 140 -19.98 -16.16 -10.55
N SER A 141 -19.47 -16.99 -9.63
CA SER A 141 -18.89 -16.55 -8.37
C SER A 141 -17.65 -15.66 -8.56
N VAL A 142 -16.76 -16.01 -9.48
CA VAL A 142 -15.55 -15.21 -9.74
C VAL A 142 -15.90 -13.88 -10.40
N ALA A 143 -16.93 -13.86 -11.27
CA ALA A 143 -17.42 -12.62 -11.86
C ALA A 143 -18.02 -11.68 -10.80
N THR A 144 -18.75 -12.22 -9.82
CA THR A 144 -19.30 -11.42 -8.71
C THR A 144 -18.22 -10.96 -7.73
N ASP A 145 -17.24 -11.81 -7.39
CA ASP A 145 -16.09 -11.43 -6.55
C ASP A 145 -15.25 -10.30 -7.18
N SER A 146 -15.17 -10.27 -8.51
CA SER A 146 -14.44 -9.21 -9.24
C SER A 146 -15.02 -7.81 -9.02
N LEU A 147 -16.33 -7.69 -8.74
CA LEU A 147 -16.96 -6.42 -8.36
C LEU A 147 -16.49 -5.94 -6.98
N GLY A 148 -16.27 -6.86 -6.04
CA GLY A 148 -15.70 -6.54 -4.72
C GLY A 148 -14.28 -5.97 -4.86
N VAL A 149 -13.45 -6.59 -5.70
CA VAL A 149 -12.11 -6.10 -6.03
C VAL A 149 -12.16 -4.69 -6.65
N LEU A 150 -13.10 -4.46 -7.56
CA LEU A 150 -13.32 -3.14 -8.16
C LEU A 150 -13.72 -2.11 -7.10
N GLY A 151 -14.61 -2.45 -6.18
CA GLY A 151 -15.03 -1.57 -5.08
C GLY A 151 -13.86 -1.14 -4.20
N VAL A 152 -12.99 -2.10 -3.83
CA VAL A 152 -11.76 -1.81 -3.05
C VAL A 152 -10.80 -0.94 -3.85
N ALA A 153 -10.59 -1.23 -5.13
CA ALA A 153 -9.72 -0.45 -6.01
C ALA A 153 -10.23 0.99 -6.19
N MET A 154 -11.54 1.19 -6.32
CA MET A 154 -12.16 2.51 -6.41
C MET A 154 -12.04 3.29 -5.09
N ALA A 155 -12.32 2.66 -3.95
CA ALA A 155 -12.21 3.32 -2.65
C ALA A 155 -10.76 3.77 -2.37
N PHE A 156 -9.79 2.87 -2.55
CA PHE A 156 -8.38 3.17 -2.29
C PHE A 156 -7.79 4.12 -3.35
N GLY A 157 -8.11 3.91 -4.63
CA GLY A 157 -7.69 4.77 -5.72
C GLY A 157 -8.26 6.18 -5.61
N GLY A 158 -9.54 6.31 -5.28
CA GLY A 158 -10.21 7.58 -5.01
C GLY A 158 -9.59 8.31 -3.82
N TYR A 159 -9.28 7.60 -2.73
CA TYR A 159 -8.55 8.16 -1.59
C TYR A 159 -7.15 8.69 -1.99
N LEU A 160 -6.41 7.95 -2.82
CA LEU A 160 -5.12 8.41 -3.34
C LEU A 160 -5.25 9.66 -4.21
N VAL A 161 -6.27 9.74 -5.07
CA VAL A 161 -6.54 10.94 -5.87
C VAL A 161 -6.89 12.13 -4.98
N PHE A 162 -7.75 11.93 -3.98
CA PHE A 162 -8.12 12.95 -3.01
C PHE A 162 -6.90 13.47 -2.24
N LEU A 163 -6.06 12.57 -1.73
CA LEU A 163 -4.84 12.91 -1.04
C LEU A 163 -3.86 13.66 -1.96
N GLY A 164 -3.70 13.20 -3.20
CA GLY A 164 -2.87 13.86 -4.21
C GLY A 164 -3.31 15.27 -4.55
N ARG A 165 -4.62 15.53 -4.56
CA ARG A 165 -5.18 16.88 -4.75
C ARG A 165 -4.93 17.77 -3.54
N ARG A 166 -5.05 17.25 -2.31
CA ARG A 166 -4.72 18.02 -1.08
C ARG A 166 -3.23 18.30 -0.92
N VAL A 167 -2.39 17.41 -1.43
CA VAL A 167 -0.93 17.46 -1.28
C VAL A 167 -0.26 18.20 -2.46
N ARG A 168 -1.05 18.76 -3.40
CA ARG A 168 -0.53 19.73 -4.38
C ARG A 168 0.20 20.83 -3.61
N ALA A 169 1.48 20.99 -3.94
CA ALA A 169 2.37 21.90 -3.23
C ALA A 169 1.71 23.28 -3.14
N PRO A 170 1.85 23.99 -2.01
CA PRO A 170 1.47 25.40 -1.95
C PRO A 170 2.13 26.11 -3.12
N LYS A 171 1.41 27.04 -3.78
CA LYS A 171 1.88 27.85 -4.92
C LYS A 171 3.32 28.34 -4.66
N SER A 172 4.14 28.46 -5.71
CA SER A 172 5.51 28.96 -5.50
C SER A 172 5.49 30.34 -4.84
N LEU A 173 6.53 30.66 -4.05
CA LEU A 173 6.63 32.00 -3.46
C LEU A 173 6.59 33.06 -4.57
N GLU A 174 7.13 32.74 -5.75
CA GLU A 174 7.00 33.58 -6.94
C GLU A 174 5.56 33.72 -7.43
N GLU A 175 4.77 32.63 -7.50
CA GLU A 175 3.33 32.70 -7.85
C GLU A 175 2.55 33.50 -6.81
N VAL A 176 2.85 33.31 -5.52
CA VAL A 176 2.17 34.04 -4.44
C VAL A 176 2.53 35.53 -4.50
N ALA A 177 3.80 35.87 -4.73
CA ALA A 177 4.26 37.27 -4.87
C ALA A 177 3.67 37.96 -6.12
N GLN A 178 3.31 37.20 -7.16
CA GLN A 178 2.59 37.73 -8.33
C GLN A 178 1.09 37.90 -8.08
N THR A 179 0.50 37.11 -7.18
CA THR A 179 -0.96 37.14 -6.92
C THR A 179 -1.34 38.05 -5.75
N ASP A 180 -0.44 38.21 -4.77
CA ASP A 180 -0.62 39.07 -3.59
C ASP A 180 0.42 40.21 -3.64
N PRO A 181 -0.01 41.49 -3.70
CA PRO A 181 0.90 42.64 -3.74
C PRO A 181 1.65 42.88 -2.42
N ARG A 182 1.33 42.13 -1.35
CA ARG A 182 2.02 42.24 -0.07
C ARG A 182 3.41 41.63 -0.13
N GLN A 183 4.37 42.25 0.55
CA GLN A 183 5.73 41.71 0.64
C GLN A 183 5.71 40.30 1.26
N PRO A 184 6.42 39.32 0.67
CA PRO A 184 6.48 37.97 1.22
C PRO A 184 7.24 37.99 2.55
N VAL A 185 6.51 37.98 3.66
CA VAL A 185 7.10 37.92 5.00
C VAL A 185 7.35 36.47 5.38
N LEU A 186 8.60 36.13 5.69
CA LEU A 186 8.95 34.81 6.22
C LEU A 186 8.60 34.78 7.72
N TYR A 187 7.45 34.21 8.06
CA TYR A 187 7.09 33.96 9.45
C TYR A 187 7.92 32.78 9.98
N LEU A 188 9.06 33.11 10.59
CA LEU A 188 9.82 32.15 11.36
C LEU A 188 9.13 31.95 12.71
N ARG A 189 8.92 30.69 13.06
CA ARG A 189 8.38 30.32 14.35
C ARG A 189 9.40 29.45 15.11
N PRO A 190 9.57 29.65 16.42
CA PRO A 190 10.40 28.75 17.22
C PRO A 190 9.83 27.33 17.23
N PHE A 191 10.72 26.33 17.22
CA PHE A 191 10.36 24.91 17.05
C PHE A 191 9.37 24.37 18.07
N ASN A 192 9.32 24.95 19.27
CA ASN A 192 8.38 24.57 20.33
C ASN A 192 6.93 24.94 20.04
N GLN A 193 6.65 25.78 19.04
CA GLN A 193 5.31 26.25 18.69
C GLN A 193 4.79 25.67 17.37
N GLU A 194 5.48 24.70 16.74
CA GLU A 194 5.08 24.13 15.43
C GLU A 194 3.65 23.54 15.42
N SER A 195 3.11 23.14 16.58
CA SER A 195 1.76 22.58 16.70
C SER A 195 0.63 23.61 16.71
N GLU A 196 0.93 24.90 16.91
CA GLU A 196 -0.08 25.94 16.95
C GLU A 196 -0.45 26.42 15.55
N PHE A 197 -1.61 27.03 15.34
CA PHE A 197 -1.93 27.64 14.05
C PHE A 197 -1.28 29.02 13.96
N PHE A 198 -0.78 29.43 12.78
CA PHE A 198 -0.26 30.80 12.57
C PHE A 198 -1.37 31.84 12.64
N VAL A 199 -2.57 31.47 12.21
CA VAL A 199 -3.76 32.30 12.24
C VAL A 199 -4.94 31.40 12.62
N SER A 200 -5.67 31.79 13.65
CA SER A 200 -6.96 31.19 14.02
C SER A 200 -8.08 32.15 13.61
N GLY A 201 -8.92 31.76 12.66
CA GLY A 201 -10.05 32.57 12.24
C GLY A 201 -10.86 31.94 11.10
N PRO A 202 -12.01 32.54 10.75
CA PRO A 202 -12.86 32.05 9.67
C PRO A 202 -12.14 32.09 8.33
N LYS A 203 -12.29 31.02 7.54
CA LYS A 203 -11.60 30.83 6.26
C LYS A 203 -11.78 32.01 5.31
N SER A 204 -12.99 32.59 5.28
CA SER A 204 -13.33 33.75 4.45
C SER A 204 -12.44 34.99 4.66
N ARG A 205 -11.73 35.08 5.79
CA ARG A 205 -10.90 36.24 6.15
C ARG A 205 -9.40 35.99 6.01
N TYR A 206 -8.98 34.72 6.01
CA TYR A 206 -7.56 34.34 6.15
C TYR A 206 -7.08 33.26 5.17
N GLY A 207 -7.89 32.82 4.20
CA GLY A 207 -7.48 31.84 3.17
C GLY A 207 -8.39 31.78 1.96
#